data_AF-C3Z4U8-F1
#
_entry.id   AF-C3Z4U8-F1
#
_cell.length_a   1.000
_cell.length_b   1.000
_cell.length_c   1.000
_cell.angle_alpha   90.00
_cell.angle_beta   90.00
_cell.angle_gamma   90.00
#
_symmetry.space_group_name_H-M   'P 1'
#
loop_
_entity.id
_entity.type
_entity.pdbx_description
1 polymer ?
#
loop_
_entity_poly.entity_id
_entity_poly.type
_entity_poly.pdbx_seq_one_letter_code
_entity_poly.pdbx_strand_id
1 'polypeptide(L)'
;RTWVLVVGFTLAVGSMFSKIWRVHRLTTRAREEDKVQFSDAWKLYALLGLFLAVDVIIMTVWQLTNPMTRYLEDFPQEVPEGSDDIVIQPKLEHCTCDNFTIWLGVLYGYKGLLLLFGVFLAYETRDVNIKDINDTRYVGMSIYNIVVLCLITAPVTILISSQQDATFAFTSLAILFCTVITLGLMFIPKVQ
;
A
#
# COMPACT_ATOMS: atom_id res chain seq x y z
N ARG A 1 -12.99 1.37 -6.47
CA ARG A 1 -12.25 1.29 -5.17
C ARG A 1 -10.82 0.81 -5.35
N THR A 2 -10.59 -0.39 -5.89
CA THR A 2 -9.26 -1.04 -5.97
C THR A 2 -8.21 -0.21 -6.72
N TRP A 3 -8.57 0.36 -7.88
CA TRP A 3 -7.66 1.22 -8.67
C TRP A 3 -7.05 2.38 -7.88
N VAL A 4 -7.88 3.14 -7.17
CA VAL A 4 -7.44 4.32 -6.40
C VAL A 4 -6.49 3.90 -5.27
N LEU A 5 -6.78 2.80 -4.58
CA LEU A 5 -5.93 2.27 -3.51
C LEU A 5 -4.57 1.81 -4.06
N VAL A 6 -4.56 1.06 -5.15
CA VAL A 6 -3.33 0.50 -5.75
C VAL A 6 -2.42 1.59 -6.27
N VAL A 7 -2.97 2.54 -7.02
CA VAL A 7 -2.22 3.67 -7.59
C VAL A 7 -1.77 4.63 -6.50
N GLY A 8 -2.66 4.98 -5.57
CA GLY A 8 -2.32 5.86 -4.44
C GLY A 8 -1.20 5.29 -3.57
N PHE A 9 -1.24 3.99 -3.29
CA PHE A 9 -0.18 3.30 -2.55
C PHE A 9 1.17 3.39 -3.26
N THR A 10 1.22 3.10 -4.56
CA THR A 10 2.47 3.16 -5.35
C THR A 10 3.03 4.56 -5.47
N LEU A 11 2.17 5.55 -5.65
CA LEU A 11 2.59 6.95 -5.67
C LEU A 11 3.17 7.38 -4.32
N ALA A 12 2.49 7.03 -3.22
CA ALA A 12 2.96 7.37 -1.88
C ALA A 12 4.32 6.72 -1.58
N VAL A 13 4.41 5.41 -1.69
CA VAL A 13 5.64 4.63 -1.40
C VAL A 13 6.76 4.98 -2.38
N GLY A 14 6.45 5.07 -3.67
CA GLY A 14 7.44 5.41 -4.70
C GLY A 14 7.99 6.84 -4.59
N SER A 15 7.21 7.79 -4.09
CA SER A 15 7.71 9.14 -3.77
C SER A 15 8.73 9.13 -2.63
N MET A 16 8.53 8.29 -1.61
CA MET A 16 9.47 8.12 -0.50
C MET A 16 10.75 7.44 -0.98
N PHE A 17 10.65 6.43 -1.86
CA PHE A 17 11.82 5.79 -2.48
C PHE A 17 12.65 6.79 -3.27
N SER A 18 12.01 7.67 -4.05
CA SER A 18 12.71 8.69 -4.81
C SER A 18 13.53 9.61 -3.91
N LYS A 19 13.01 9.97 -2.73
CA LYS A 19 13.73 10.78 -1.74
C LYS A 19 14.90 10.02 -1.12
N ILE A 20 14.67 8.79 -0.65
CA ILE A 20 15.71 7.96 -0.02
C ILE A 20 16.83 7.63 -1.01
N TRP A 21 16.49 7.22 -2.23
CA TRP A 21 17.46 6.88 -3.26
C TRP A 21 18.31 8.07 -3.66
N ARG A 22 17.70 9.27 -3.77
CA ARG A 22 18.45 10.50 -4.04
C ARG A 22 19.53 10.72 -2.98
N VAL A 23 19.22 10.49 -1.71
CA VAL A 23 20.17 10.64 -0.60
C VAL A 23 21.22 9.54 -0.61
N HIS A 24 20.82 8.27 -0.74
CA HIS A 24 21.73 7.14 -0.85
C HIS A 24 22.86 7.43 -1.85
N ARG A 25 22.47 7.89 -3.04
CA ARG A 25 23.42 8.20 -4.11
C ARG A 25 24.33 9.38 -3.80
N LEU A 26 23.83 10.43 -3.15
CA LEU A 26 24.66 11.55 -2.72
C LEU A 26 25.76 11.08 -1.75
N THR A 27 25.45 10.12 -0.89
CA THR A 27 26.44 9.54 0.02
C THR A 27 27.43 8.62 -0.67
N THR A 28 26.97 7.74 -1.56
CA THR A 28 27.87 6.88 -2.33
C THR A 28 28.85 7.73 -3.14
N ARG A 29 28.38 8.85 -3.71
CA ARG A 29 29.22 9.83 -4.42
C ARG A 29 30.23 10.56 -3.53
N ALA A 30 29.90 10.84 -2.26
CA ALA A 30 30.87 11.42 -1.34
C ALA A 30 31.97 10.43 -0.95
N ARG A 31 31.75 9.13 -1.15
CA ARG A 31 32.68 8.05 -0.83
C ARG A 31 33.54 7.61 -2.01
N GLU A 32 33.09 7.85 -3.24
CA GLU A 32 33.82 7.56 -4.49
C GLU A 32 34.19 8.87 -5.21
N GLU A 33 35.46 9.28 -5.10
CA GLU A 33 36.03 10.36 -5.91
C GLU A 33 36.00 9.93 -7.39
N ASP A 34 35.20 10.62 -8.21
CA ASP A 34 35.01 10.46 -9.66
C ASP A 34 34.36 9.16 -10.19
N LYS A 35 33.09 9.29 -10.62
CA LYS A 35 32.67 9.02 -12.03
C LYS A 35 31.22 9.41 -12.34
N VAL A 36 31.10 10.26 -13.37
CA VAL A 36 30.00 10.43 -14.35
C VAL A 36 28.72 11.21 -13.93
N GLN A 37 28.35 12.06 -14.88
CA GLN A 37 27.64 13.33 -14.81
C GLN A 37 26.14 13.21 -15.22
N PHE A 38 25.31 14.07 -14.60
CA PHE A 38 23.99 14.60 -14.99
C PHE A 38 22.99 13.77 -15.83
N SER A 39 21.95 13.22 -15.17
CA SER A 39 20.51 13.60 -15.28
C SER A 39 19.64 12.45 -14.75
N ASP A 40 19.77 12.14 -13.45
CA ASP A 40 19.20 10.90 -12.88
C ASP A 40 17.87 11.12 -12.16
N ALA A 41 17.43 12.38 -11.97
CA ALA A 41 16.08 12.64 -11.49
C ALA A 41 15.04 12.03 -12.44
N TRP A 42 15.27 12.13 -13.76
CA TRP A 42 14.44 11.47 -14.76
C TRP A 42 14.43 9.95 -14.60
N LYS A 43 15.55 9.32 -14.22
CA LYS A 43 15.60 7.87 -13.98
C LYS A 43 14.76 7.44 -12.79
N LEU A 44 14.69 8.27 -11.73
CA LEU A 44 13.80 8.04 -10.59
C LEU A 44 12.32 8.16 -10.97
N TYR A 45 11.96 9.21 -11.72
CA TYR A 45 10.61 9.36 -12.25
C TYR A 45 10.25 8.25 -13.24
N ALA A 46 11.21 7.79 -14.04
CA ALA A 46 11.03 6.65 -14.95
C ALA A 46 10.85 5.33 -14.18
N LEU A 47 11.59 5.11 -13.08
CA LEU A 47 11.42 3.94 -12.21
C LEU A 47 10.05 3.95 -11.50
N LEU A 48 9.62 5.12 -10.99
CA LEU A 48 8.27 5.30 -10.45
C LEU A 48 7.20 5.02 -11.52
N GLY A 49 7.41 5.55 -12.73
CA GLY A 49 6.55 5.31 -13.88
C GLY A 49 6.48 3.83 -14.25
N LEU A 50 7.60 3.10 -14.15
CA LEU A 50 7.64 1.66 -14.35
C LEU A 50 6.80 0.91 -13.30
N PHE A 51 6.96 1.23 -12.01
CA PHE A 51 6.14 0.59 -10.96
C PHE A 51 4.65 0.84 -11.13
N LEU A 52 4.29 2.07 -11.53
CA LEU A 52 2.91 2.44 -11.82
C LEU A 52 2.39 1.77 -13.10
N ALA A 53 3.22 1.64 -14.13
CA ALA A 53 2.87 0.91 -15.35
C ALA A 53 2.60 -0.57 -15.04
N VAL A 54 3.42 -1.21 -14.21
CA VAL A 54 3.19 -2.58 -13.74
C VAL A 54 1.85 -2.70 -13.02
N ASP A 55 1.50 -1.76 -12.14
CA ASP A 55 0.18 -1.75 -11.49
C ASP A 55 -0.96 -1.64 -12.49
N VAL A 56 -0.85 -0.72 -13.44
CA VAL A 56 -1.88 -0.53 -14.48
C VAL A 56 -2.02 -1.82 -15.30
N ILE A 57 -0.92 -2.46 -15.69
CA ILE A 57 -0.94 -3.72 -16.45
C ILE A 57 -1.60 -4.84 -15.64
N ILE A 58 -1.20 -5.04 -14.38
CA ILE A 58 -1.81 -6.07 -13.53
C ILE A 58 -3.32 -5.83 -13.39
N MET A 59 -3.71 -4.58 -13.14
CA MET A 59 -5.11 -4.21 -12.97
C MET A 59 -5.91 -4.32 -14.28
N THR A 60 -5.37 -3.94 -15.43
CA THR A 60 -6.06 -4.11 -16.71
C THR A 60 -6.23 -5.58 -17.07
N VAL A 61 -5.17 -6.40 -16.92
CA VAL A 61 -5.27 -7.85 -17.17
C VAL A 61 -6.28 -8.49 -16.24
N TRP A 62 -6.32 -8.11 -14.96
CA TRP A 62 -7.33 -8.59 -14.02
C TRP A 62 -8.75 -8.24 -14.50
N GLN A 63 -9.01 -6.98 -14.83
CA GLN A 63 -10.35 -6.54 -15.27
C GLN A 63 -10.80 -7.18 -16.59
N LEU A 64 -9.87 -7.43 -17.52
CA LEU A 64 -10.19 -8.03 -18.81
C LEU A 64 -10.44 -9.55 -18.71
N THR A 65 -9.70 -10.25 -17.84
CA THR A 65 -9.82 -11.70 -17.69
C THR A 65 -10.91 -12.11 -16.71
N ASN A 66 -11.07 -11.36 -15.61
CA ASN A 66 -11.98 -11.67 -14.52
C ASN A 66 -12.64 -10.36 -14.03
N PRO A 67 -13.68 -9.88 -14.74
CA PRO A 67 -14.40 -8.68 -14.32
C PRO A 67 -15.04 -8.91 -12.96
N MET A 68 -14.97 -7.90 -12.08
CA MET A 68 -15.63 -7.99 -10.78
C MET A 68 -17.14 -7.90 -10.96
N THR A 69 -17.85 -8.93 -10.52
CA THR A 69 -19.30 -9.02 -10.58
C THR A 69 -19.89 -9.00 -9.17
N ARG A 70 -21.18 -8.67 -9.09
CA ARG A 70 -21.93 -8.71 -7.83
C ARG A 70 -22.29 -10.17 -7.53
N TYR A 71 -21.94 -10.62 -6.34
CA TYR A 71 -22.31 -11.91 -5.78
C TYR A 71 -23.17 -11.71 -4.53
N LEU A 72 -24.18 -12.55 -4.34
CA LEU A 72 -25.07 -12.53 -3.19
C LEU A 72 -24.77 -13.74 -2.32
N GLU A 73 -24.38 -13.50 -1.07
CA GLU A 73 -24.19 -14.54 -0.07
C GLU A 73 -25.46 -14.63 0.79
N ASP A 74 -26.05 -15.82 0.86
CA ASP A 74 -27.25 -16.09 1.65
C ASP A 74 -26.85 -16.53 3.07
N PHE A 75 -27.39 -15.86 4.08
CA PHE A 75 -27.20 -16.19 5.49
C PHE A 75 -28.31 -17.11 6.00
N PRO A 76 -28.12 -17.76 7.17
CA PRO A 76 -29.16 -18.57 7.80
C PRO A 76 -30.46 -17.78 7.97
N GLN A 77 -31.59 -18.47 7.78
CA GLN A 77 -32.90 -17.86 7.92
C GLN A 77 -33.18 -17.50 9.38
N GLU A 78 -33.80 -16.34 9.57
CA GLU A 78 -34.20 -15.83 10.87
C GLU A 78 -35.72 -15.72 10.91
N VAL A 79 -36.34 -16.24 11.98
CA VAL A 79 -37.78 -16.10 12.24
C VAL A 79 -37.96 -14.90 13.18
N PRO A 80 -38.67 -13.84 12.78
CA PRO A 80 -38.90 -12.69 13.65
C PRO A 80 -39.74 -13.07 14.88
N GLU A 81 -39.40 -12.54 16.04
CA GLU A 81 -40.21 -12.72 17.24
C GLU A 81 -41.61 -12.10 17.04
N GLY A 82 -42.65 -12.93 17.10
CA GLY A 82 -44.05 -12.48 17.01
C GLY A 82 -44.73 -12.62 15.64
N SER A 83 -44.08 -13.28 14.66
CA SER A 83 -44.71 -13.64 13.39
C SER A 83 -44.47 -15.10 13.03
N ASP A 84 -45.51 -15.92 13.01
CA ASP A 84 -45.42 -17.35 12.65
C ASP A 84 -45.42 -17.59 11.12
N ASP A 85 -45.78 -16.56 10.33
CA ASP A 85 -45.98 -16.67 8.89
C ASP A 85 -44.87 -16.02 8.04
N ILE A 86 -43.81 -15.48 8.68
CA ILE A 86 -42.76 -14.71 8.00
C ILE A 86 -41.39 -15.31 8.33
N VAL A 87 -40.59 -15.56 7.29
CA VAL A 87 -39.19 -15.97 7.40
C VAL A 87 -38.33 -14.92 6.69
N ILE A 88 -37.30 -14.41 7.39
CA ILE A 88 -36.34 -13.47 6.82
C ILE A 88 -35.13 -14.27 6.35
N GLN A 89 -34.71 -14.03 5.10
CA GLN A 89 -33.45 -14.54 4.55
C GLN A 89 -32.49 -13.36 4.38
N PRO A 90 -31.52 -13.17 5.29
CA PRO A 90 -30.53 -12.11 5.15
C PRO A 90 -29.61 -12.43 3.97
N LYS A 91 -29.29 -11.40 3.17
CA LYS A 91 -28.39 -11.51 2.02
C LYS A 91 -27.33 -10.42 2.09
N LEU A 92 -26.07 -10.78 1.84
CA LEU A 92 -24.95 -9.84 1.79
C LEU A 92 -24.42 -9.72 0.36
N GLU A 93 -24.22 -8.48 -0.07
CA GLU A 93 -23.68 -8.19 -1.41
C GLU A 93 -22.16 -8.11 -1.38
N HIS A 94 -21.50 -8.98 -2.13
CA HIS A 94 -20.05 -8.97 -2.32
C HIS A 94 -19.72 -8.57 -3.76
N CYS A 95 -18.59 -7.88 -3.92
CA CYS A 95 -17.98 -7.65 -5.22
C CYS A 95 -16.80 -8.62 -5.33
N THR A 96 -16.96 -9.68 -6.11
CA THR A 96 -15.99 -10.78 -6.24
C THR A 96 -15.78 -11.14 -7.70
N CYS A 97 -14.82 -12.02 -7.97
CA CYS A 97 -14.58 -12.62 -9.27
C CYS A 97 -14.12 -14.06 -9.09
N ASP A 98 -14.18 -14.85 -10.16
CA ASP A 98 -13.51 -16.14 -10.18
C ASP A 98 -12.02 -15.97 -9.89
N ASN A 99 -11.48 -16.85 -9.03
CA ASN A 99 -10.09 -16.80 -8.58
C ASN A 99 -9.66 -15.48 -7.90
N PHE A 100 -10.57 -14.77 -7.22
CA PHE A 100 -10.27 -13.52 -6.49
C PHE A 100 -9.02 -13.61 -5.60
N THR A 101 -8.86 -14.71 -4.86
CA THR A 101 -7.70 -14.96 -3.97
C THR A 101 -6.37 -14.98 -4.70
N ILE A 102 -6.33 -15.50 -5.94
CA ILE A 102 -5.10 -15.57 -6.75
C ILE A 102 -4.69 -14.15 -7.16
N TRP A 103 -5.63 -13.36 -7.68
CA TRP A 103 -5.39 -11.98 -8.07
C TRP A 103 -4.99 -11.10 -6.90
N LEU A 104 -5.65 -11.27 -5.75
CA LEU A 104 -5.29 -10.59 -4.51
C LEU A 104 -3.86 -10.98 -4.05
N GLY A 105 -3.52 -12.26 -4.14
CA GLY A 105 -2.20 -12.78 -3.80
C GLY A 105 -1.09 -12.23 -4.70
N VAL A 106 -1.31 -12.17 -6.02
CA VAL A 106 -0.37 -11.56 -6.98
C VAL A 106 -0.15 -10.08 -6.65
N LEU A 107 -1.23 -9.35 -6.37
CA LEU A 107 -1.17 -7.93 -6.06
C LEU A 107 -0.44 -7.67 -4.74
N TYR A 108 -0.80 -8.38 -3.67
CA TYR A 108 -0.14 -8.27 -2.37
C TYR A 108 1.31 -8.75 -2.40
N GLY A 109 1.62 -9.80 -3.16
CA GLY A 109 2.99 -10.25 -3.38
C GLY A 109 3.83 -9.16 -4.04
N TYR A 110 3.34 -8.55 -5.13
CA TYR A 110 4.02 -7.43 -5.78
C TYR A 110 4.22 -6.23 -4.85
N LYS A 111 3.17 -5.81 -4.12
CA LYS A 111 3.30 -4.72 -3.13
C LYS A 111 4.27 -5.07 -2.00
N GLY A 112 4.28 -6.32 -1.55
CA GLY A 112 5.21 -6.82 -0.55
C GLY A 112 6.66 -6.73 -1.02
N LEU A 113 6.95 -7.11 -2.27
CA LEU A 113 8.28 -6.95 -2.86
C LEU A 113 8.70 -5.47 -2.94
N LEU A 114 7.79 -4.58 -3.34
CA LEU A 114 8.05 -3.14 -3.33
C LEU A 114 8.38 -2.63 -1.92
N LEU A 115 7.61 -3.06 -0.91
CA LEU A 115 7.85 -2.70 0.48
C LEU A 115 9.20 -3.22 1.00
N LEU A 116 9.55 -4.48 0.69
CA LEU A 116 10.86 -5.06 1.05
C LEU A 116 12.02 -4.27 0.43
N PHE A 117 11.91 -3.93 -0.85
CA PHE A 117 12.88 -3.07 -1.53
C PHE A 117 12.99 -1.70 -0.84
N GLY A 118 11.86 -1.14 -0.42
CA GLY A 118 11.81 0.10 0.35
C GLY A 118 12.53 0.06 1.69
N VAL A 119 12.30 -1.00 2.46
CA VAL A 119 12.97 -1.23 3.74
C VAL A 119 14.47 -1.42 3.54
N PHE A 120 14.88 -2.17 2.51
CA PHE A 120 16.28 -2.37 2.17
C PHE A 120 17.00 -1.03 1.91
N LEU A 121 16.39 -0.15 1.10
CA LEU A 121 16.93 1.19 0.85
C LEU A 121 16.96 2.06 2.10
N ALA A 122 15.92 1.99 2.93
CA ALA A 122 15.86 2.74 4.18
C ALA A 122 16.93 2.27 5.18
N TYR A 123 17.27 0.98 5.16
CA TYR A 123 18.32 0.40 5.98
C TYR A 123 19.72 0.87 5.54
N GLU A 124 20.04 0.77 4.25
CA GLU A 124 21.32 1.23 3.69
C GLU A 124 21.57 2.73 3.93
N THR A 125 20.50 3.53 3.89
CA THR A 125 20.59 4.99 4.10
C THR A 125 20.62 5.43 5.56
N ARG A 126 20.50 4.52 6.52
CA ARG A 126 20.37 4.86 7.95
C ARG A 126 21.62 5.50 8.54
N ASP A 127 22.82 5.10 8.12
CA ASP A 127 24.09 5.51 8.73
C ASP A 127 24.81 6.61 7.93
N VAL A 128 24.09 7.23 7.00
CA VAL A 128 24.59 8.30 6.14
C VAL A 128 24.69 9.61 6.93
N ASN A 129 25.91 10.10 7.14
CA ASN A 129 26.16 11.37 7.83
C ASN A 129 26.33 12.55 6.84
N ILE A 130 25.23 13.20 6.42
CA ILE A 130 25.23 14.45 5.62
C ILE A 130 24.37 15.50 6.35
N LYS A 131 24.59 16.81 6.14
CA LYS A 131 23.82 17.92 6.76
C LYS A 131 22.26 17.80 6.68
N ASP A 132 21.72 16.91 5.84
CA ASP A 132 20.29 16.59 5.69
C ASP A 132 19.81 15.31 6.45
N ILE A 133 20.56 14.83 7.46
CA ILE A 133 20.29 13.59 8.25
C ILE A 133 18.86 13.48 8.79
N ASN A 134 18.28 14.59 9.27
CA ASN A 134 17.00 14.51 9.98
C ASN A 134 15.85 14.18 9.02
N ASP A 135 15.75 14.83 7.86
CA ASP A 135 14.66 14.61 6.89
C ASP A 135 14.65 13.15 6.38
N THR A 136 15.82 12.60 6.13
CA THR A 136 15.98 11.24 5.59
C THR A 136 15.64 10.16 6.61
N ARG A 137 16.00 10.36 7.88
CA ARG A 137 15.63 9.48 8.98
C ARG A 137 14.11 9.42 9.18
N TYR A 138 13.40 10.54 9.08
CA TYR A 138 11.94 10.55 9.19
C TYR A 138 11.24 9.87 8.01
N VAL A 139 11.78 10.01 6.79
CA VAL A 139 11.27 9.27 5.62
C VAL A 139 11.49 7.77 5.80
N GLY A 140 12.65 7.34 6.31
CA GLY A 140 12.91 5.94 6.66
C GLY A 140 11.92 5.40 7.70
N MET A 141 11.72 6.13 8.81
CA MET A 141 10.71 5.78 9.84
C MET A 141 9.29 5.67 9.27
N SER A 142 8.95 6.53 8.31
CA SER A 142 7.65 6.48 7.63
C SER A 142 7.45 5.19 6.83
N ILE A 143 8.50 4.71 6.15
CA ILE A 143 8.45 3.43 5.43
C ILE A 143 8.25 2.27 6.41
N TYR A 144 8.97 2.25 7.55
CA TYR A 144 8.77 1.23 8.57
C TYR A 144 7.33 1.23 9.10
N ASN A 145 6.75 2.41 9.36
CA ASN A 145 5.35 2.54 9.79
C ASN A 145 4.36 1.95 8.77
N ILE A 146 4.53 2.29 7.47
CA ILE A 146 3.69 1.75 6.39
C ILE A 146 3.81 0.22 6.33
N VAL A 147 5.03 -0.31 6.39
CA VAL A 147 5.29 -1.76 6.29
C VAL A 147 4.60 -2.52 7.42
N VAL A 148 4.79 -2.06 8.67
CA VAL A 148 4.18 -2.70 9.84
C VAL A 148 2.66 -2.68 9.76
N LEU A 149 2.08 -1.52 9.43
CA LEU A 149 0.63 -1.39 9.31
C LEU A 149 0.08 -2.25 8.17
N CYS A 150 0.75 -2.33 7.03
CA CYS A 150 0.33 -3.20 5.92
C CYS A 150 0.41 -4.69 6.29
N LEU A 151 1.48 -5.12 6.98
CA LEU A 151 1.66 -6.51 7.43
C LEU A 151 0.60 -6.95 8.44
N ILE A 152 0.11 -6.04 9.28
CA ILE A 152 -0.99 -6.32 10.21
C ILE A 152 -2.34 -6.23 9.49
N THR A 153 -2.53 -5.20 8.66
CA THR A 153 -3.84 -4.92 8.09
C THR A 153 -4.28 -5.98 7.09
N ALA A 154 -3.39 -6.40 6.19
CA ALA A 154 -3.70 -7.34 5.12
C ALA A 154 -4.22 -8.72 5.60
N PRO A 155 -3.59 -9.42 6.56
CA PRO A 155 -4.11 -10.71 7.04
C PRO A 155 -5.41 -10.53 7.83
N VAL A 156 -5.52 -9.48 8.65
CA VAL A 156 -6.72 -9.24 9.45
C VAL A 156 -7.93 -9.02 8.54
N THR A 157 -7.80 -8.23 7.46
CA THR A 157 -8.91 -7.99 6.52
C THR A 157 -9.33 -9.23 5.73
N ILE A 158 -8.41 -10.16 5.49
CA ILE A 158 -8.74 -11.46 4.89
C ILE A 158 -9.56 -12.30 5.89
N LEU A 159 -9.16 -12.30 7.17
CA LEU A 159 -9.83 -13.08 8.22
C LEU A 159 -11.24 -12.59 8.54
N ILE A 160 -11.46 -11.27 8.59
CA ILE A 160 -12.77 -10.68 8.95
C ILE A 160 -13.67 -10.35 7.75
N SER A 161 -13.33 -10.87 6.56
CA SER A 161 -13.98 -10.53 5.29
C SER A 161 -15.50 -10.78 5.23
N SER A 162 -16.02 -11.68 6.08
CA SER A 162 -17.46 -11.95 6.22
C SER A 162 -18.22 -10.80 6.91
N GLN A 163 -17.56 -10.01 7.77
CA GLN A 163 -18.17 -8.86 8.44
C GLN A 163 -17.77 -7.55 7.75
N GLN A 164 -18.69 -6.98 6.96
CA GLN A 164 -18.42 -5.77 6.17
C GLN A 164 -18.14 -4.54 7.03
N ASP A 165 -18.90 -4.34 8.10
CA ASP A 165 -18.72 -3.20 9.01
C ASP A 165 -17.36 -3.24 9.71
N ALA A 166 -16.97 -4.41 10.21
CA ALA A 166 -15.68 -4.62 10.85
C ALA A 166 -14.53 -4.42 9.86
N THR A 167 -14.64 -4.99 8.65
CA THR A 167 -13.65 -4.82 7.58
C THR A 167 -13.50 -3.35 7.20
N PHE A 168 -14.60 -2.62 7.06
CA PHE A 168 -14.59 -1.20 6.72
C PHE A 168 -13.98 -0.34 7.83
N ALA A 169 -14.41 -0.53 9.09
CA ALA A 169 -13.88 0.20 10.23
C ALA A 169 -12.36 -0.04 10.39
N PHE A 170 -11.93 -1.29 10.31
CA PHE A 170 -10.52 -1.63 10.46
C PHE A 170 -9.65 -1.09 9.32
N THR A 171 -10.07 -1.24 8.06
CA THR A 171 -9.32 -0.70 6.91
C THR A 171 -9.24 0.82 6.91
N SER A 172 -10.35 1.51 7.19
CA SER A 172 -10.38 2.97 7.22
C SER A 172 -9.50 3.53 8.33
N LEU A 173 -9.58 2.98 9.55
CA LEU A 173 -8.71 3.37 10.66
C LEU A 173 -7.24 3.10 10.35
N ALA A 174 -6.90 1.93 9.79
CA ALA A 174 -5.52 1.62 9.41
C ALA A 174 -4.96 2.62 8.39
N ILE A 175 -5.74 2.98 7.36
CA ILE A 175 -5.35 3.98 6.36
C ILE A 175 -5.20 5.36 7.01
N LEU A 176 -6.13 5.78 7.85
CA LEU A 176 -6.08 7.07 8.54
C LEU A 176 -4.86 7.18 9.46
N PHE A 177 -4.62 6.19 10.32
CA PHE A 177 -3.44 6.20 11.19
C PHE A 177 -2.15 6.16 10.37
N CYS A 178 -2.08 5.31 9.34
CA CYS A 178 -0.92 5.23 8.46
C CYS A 178 -0.59 6.58 7.82
N THR A 179 -1.60 7.26 7.27
CA THR A 179 -1.44 8.53 6.58
C THR A 179 -1.12 9.68 7.54
N VAL A 180 -1.82 9.79 8.68
CA VAL A 180 -1.58 10.82 9.69
C VAL A 180 -0.18 10.71 10.28
N ILE A 181 0.24 9.51 10.70
CA ILE A 181 1.58 9.28 11.27
C ILE A 181 2.65 9.62 10.22
N THR A 182 2.48 9.15 8.98
CA THR A 182 3.47 9.38 7.92
C THR A 182 3.59 10.87 7.54
N LEU A 183 2.47 11.58 7.41
CA LEU A 183 2.49 13.02 7.16
C LEU A 183 3.10 13.78 8.34
N GLY A 184 2.75 13.39 9.58
CA GLY A 184 3.32 13.96 10.79
C GLY A 184 4.84 13.82 10.84
N LEU A 185 5.35 12.61 10.62
CA LEU A 185 6.79 12.34 10.58
C LEU A 185 7.52 13.16 9.50
N MET A 186 6.93 13.31 8.30
CA MET A 186 7.57 14.03 7.20
C MET A 186 7.52 15.55 7.30
N PHE A 187 6.44 16.12 7.86
CA PHE A 187 6.19 17.56 7.78
C PHE A 187 6.33 18.31 9.11
N ILE A 188 6.06 17.70 10.26
CA ILE A 188 6.22 18.37 11.57
C ILE A 188 7.65 18.89 11.77
N PRO A 189 8.72 18.11 11.48
CA PRO A 189 10.09 18.57 11.66
C PRO A 189 10.52 19.71 10.72
N LYS A 190 9.70 20.05 9.72
CA LYS A 190 10.00 21.12 8.74
C LYS A 190 9.34 22.45 9.08
N VAL A 191 8.34 22.42 9.95
CA VAL A 191 7.61 23.61 10.40
C VAL A 191 8.29 24.26 11.61
N GLN A 192 9.09 23.47 12.35
CA GLN A 192 9.94 23.94 13.46
C GLN A 192 11.29 24.42 12.94
#